data_AF-A0A2V9JY63-F1
#
_entry.id   AF-A0A2V9JY63-F1
#
_cell.length_a   1.000
_cell.length_b   1.000
_cell.length_c   1.000
_cell.angle_alpha   90.00
_cell.angle_beta   90.00
_cell.angle_gamma   90.00
#
_symmetry.space_group_name_H-M   'P 1'
#
loop_
_entity.id
_entity.type
_entity.pdbx_description
1 polymer ?
#
loop_
_entity_poly.entity_id
_entity_poly.type
_entity_poly.pdbx_seq_one_letter_code
_entity_poly.pdbx_strand_id
1 'polypeptide(L)'
;MRVLVAGAVLSLFLAPVALQLTEAPAGFDNKSNGLVDDATHQADQEKFDETENVKDGRGPLYNAQACRECHQNPTSGGASQVTELRVGHRGPDGRFQNPDIPIARGTEIISGRSLVNDRAICPNAAF
;
A
#
# COMPACT_ATOMS: atom_id res chain seq x y z
N MET A 1 40.04 9.85 -74.35
CA MET A 1 39.36 8.65 -73.82
C MET A 1 38.95 8.95 -72.38
N ARG A 2 37.67 9.25 -72.13
CA ARG A 2 37.13 9.67 -70.82
C ARG A 2 36.73 8.42 -70.03
N VAL A 3 37.39 8.15 -68.92
CA VAL A 3 36.99 7.08 -67.98
C VAL A 3 35.98 7.69 -67.01
N LEU A 4 34.72 7.26 -67.11
CA LEU A 4 33.66 7.64 -66.17
C LEU A 4 33.70 6.67 -64.98
N VAL A 5 34.00 7.18 -63.79
CA VAL A 5 33.86 6.45 -62.53
C VAL A 5 32.41 6.57 -62.07
N ALA A 6 31.66 5.48 -62.14
CA ALA A 6 30.30 5.42 -61.59
C ALA A 6 30.39 5.05 -60.10
N GLY A 7 30.29 6.05 -59.22
CA GLY A 7 30.14 5.83 -57.78
C GLY A 7 28.71 5.46 -57.44
N ALA A 8 28.49 4.25 -56.93
CA ALA A 8 27.19 3.83 -56.39
C ALA A 8 27.02 4.42 -54.98
N VAL A 9 26.09 5.36 -54.81
CA VAL A 9 25.69 5.86 -53.49
C VAL A 9 24.58 4.95 -52.96
N LEU A 10 24.90 4.12 -51.96
CA LEU A 10 23.94 3.27 -51.27
C LEU A 10 23.23 4.11 -50.19
N SER A 11 22.03 4.59 -50.50
CA SER A 11 21.19 5.32 -49.55
C SER A 11 20.64 4.36 -48.49
N LEU A 12 21.15 4.46 -47.26
CA LEU A 12 20.65 3.69 -46.11
C LEU A 12 19.34 4.32 -45.62
N PHE A 13 18.20 3.74 -45.97
CA PHE A 13 16.90 4.14 -45.43
C PHE A 13 16.79 3.67 -43.97
N LEU A 14 16.96 4.58 -43.00
CA LEU A 14 16.51 4.34 -41.63
C LEU A 14 14.98 4.42 -41.61
N ALA A 15 14.31 3.27 -41.68
CA ALA A 15 12.91 3.18 -41.33
C ALA A 15 12.76 3.44 -39.82
N PRO A 16 11.85 4.33 -39.37
CA PRO A 16 11.58 4.48 -37.96
C PRO A 16 10.90 3.20 -37.49
N VAL A 17 11.63 2.37 -36.75
CA VAL A 17 11.02 1.29 -35.97
C VAL A 17 10.26 2.00 -34.85
N ALA A 18 8.95 2.18 -35.04
CA ALA A 18 8.09 2.60 -33.96
C ALA A 18 8.24 1.56 -32.85
N LEU A 19 8.73 1.97 -31.67
CA LEU A 19 8.75 1.12 -30.49
C LEU A 19 7.29 0.75 -30.21
N GLN A 20 6.90 -0.49 -30.52
CA GLN A 20 5.60 -1.01 -30.11
C GLN A 20 5.67 -1.26 -28.61
N LEU A 21 5.41 -0.20 -27.84
CA LEU A 21 5.19 -0.33 -26.41
C LEU A 21 3.96 -1.22 -26.23
N THR A 22 4.12 -2.30 -25.46
CA THR A 22 3.00 -3.13 -25.07
C THR A 22 2.06 -2.27 -24.22
N GLU A 23 0.77 -2.26 -24.58
CA GLU A 23 -0.25 -1.62 -23.76
C GLU A 23 -0.18 -2.16 -22.34
N ALA A 24 -0.42 -1.29 -21.35
CA ALA A 24 -0.51 -1.73 -19.96
C ALA A 24 -1.62 -2.80 -19.85
N PRO A 25 -1.42 -3.85 -19.04
CA PRO A 25 -2.45 -4.86 -18.82
C PRO A 25 -3.80 -4.22 -18.49
N ALA A 26 -4.87 -4.74 -19.11
CA ALA A 26 -6.23 -4.27 -18.89
C ALA A 26 -6.75 -4.76 -17.52
N GLY A 27 -6.24 -4.18 -16.44
CA GLY A 27 -6.76 -4.39 -15.08
C GLY A 27 -5.75 -4.93 -14.08
N PHE A 28 -6.28 -5.25 -12.91
CA PHE A 28 -5.56 -5.82 -11.78
C PHE A 28 -5.77 -7.33 -11.80
N ASP A 29 -4.83 -8.05 -12.39
CA ASP A 29 -4.86 -9.52 -12.51
C ASP A 29 -4.34 -10.23 -11.26
N ASN A 30 -3.94 -9.43 -10.25
CA ASN A 30 -3.47 -9.90 -8.95
C ASN A 30 -2.27 -10.85 -9.06
N LYS A 31 -1.45 -10.64 -10.09
CA LYS A 31 -0.15 -11.28 -10.29
C LYS A 31 0.97 -10.40 -9.77
N SER A 32 2.14 -10.99 -9.59
CA SER A 32 3.34 -10.25 -9.24
C SER A 32 3.71 -9.26 -10.35
N ASN A 33 4.21 -8.09 -9.95
CA ASN A 33 4.80 -7.11 -10.84
C ASN A 33 6.27 -7.44 -11.23
N GLY A 34 6.74 -8.63 -10.87
CA GLY A 34 8.10 -9.10 -11.16
C GLY A 34 9.14 -8.79 -10.08
N LEU A 35 8.79 -8.14 -8.97
CA LEU A 35 9.69 -8.01 -7.81
C LEU A 35 9.88 -9.36 -7.09
N VAL A 36 8.84 -10.18 -7.08
CA VAL A 36 8.83 -11.55 -6.54
C VAL A 36 8.16 -12.50 -7.55
N ASP A 37 8.20 -13.81 -7.32
CA ASP A 37 7.38 -14.74 -8.11
C ASP A 37 5.91 -14.72 -7.67
N ASP A 38 5.01 -15.26 -8.50
CA ASP A 38 3.57 -15.29 -8.22
C ASP A 38 3.23 -16.07 -6.93
N ALA A 39 3.99 -17.12 -6.61
CA ALA A 39 3.76 -17.92 -5.41
C ALA A 39 4.05 -17.12 -4.13
N THR A 40 5.14 -16.34 -4.14
CA THR A 40 5.51 -15.44 -3.05
C THR A 40 4.50 -14.30 -2.93
N HIS A 41 4.09 -13.69 -4.05
CA HIS A 41 3.06 -12.65 -4.05
C HIS A 41 1.75 -13.15 -3.43
N GLN A 42 1.33 -14.36 -3.79
CA GLN A 42 0.11 -14.96 -3.25
C GLN A 42 0.22 -15.28 -1.77
N ALA A 43 1.36 -15.81 -1.30
CA ALA A 43 1.61 -16.05 0.12
C ALA A 43 1.62 -14.75 0.94
N ASP A 44 2.24 -13.68 0.41
CA ASP A 44 2.24 -12.36 1.04
C ASP A 44 0.82 -11.78 1.09
N GLN A 45 0.03 -11.96 0.04
CA GLN A 45 -1.36 -11.53 0.03
C GLN A 45 -2.21 -12.29 1.04
N GLU A 46 -2.04 -13.61 1.17
CA GLU A 46 -2.72 -14.39 2.21
C GLU A 46 -2.43 -13.81 3.58
N LYS A 47 -1.15 -13.50 3.88
CA LYS A 47 -0.77 -12.87 5.14
C LYS A 47 -1.34 -11.46 5.29
N PHE A 48 -1.36 -10.67 4.23
CA PHE A 48 -1.94 -9.32 4.22
C PHE A 48 -3.45 -9.34 4.48
N ASP A 49 -4.12 -10.38 4.00
CA ASP A 49 -5.55 -10.59 4.10
C ASP A 49 -5.98 -11.20 5.44
N GLU A 50 -5.04 -11.69 6.24
CA GLU A 50 -5.31 -12.30 7.53
C GLU A 50 -6.08 -11.36 8.46
N THR A 51 -7.12 -11.94 9.06
CA THR A 51 -7.94 -11.30 10.07
C THR A 51 -7.45 -11.68 11.46
N GLU A 52 -7.11 -10.69 12.29
CA GLU A 52 -6.77 -10.89 13.70
C GLU A 52 -7.91 -10.37 14.59
N ASN A 53 -8.02 -10.90 15.80
CA ASN A 53 -9.08 -10.61 16.75
C ASN A 53 -8.52 -10.12 18.09
N VAL A 54 -9.39 -9.84 19.06
CA VAL A 54 -8.98 -9.39 20.40
C VAL A 54 -8.01 -10.37 21.07
N LYS A 55 -8.26 -11.68 20.93
CA LYS A 55 -7.37 -12.75 21.45
C LYS A 55 -5.96 -12.73 20.86
N ASP A 56 -5.81 -12.15 19.66
CA ASP A 56 -4.54 -12.06 18.94
C ASP A 56 -3.78 -10.77 19.32
N GLY A 57 -4.28 -10.04 20.34
CA GLY A 57 -3.67 -8.80 20.85
C GLY A 57 -4.29 -7.52 20.29
N ARG A 58 -5.39 -7.61 19.53
CA ARG A 58 -6.11 -6.41 19.07
C ARG A 58 -6.80 -5.72 20.25
N GLY A 59 -6.35 -4.50 20.54
CA GLY A 59 -6.93 -3.65 21.59
C GLY A 59 -8.09 -2.76 21.08
N PRO A 60 -8.75 -2.02 22.00
CA PRO A 60 -9.98 -1.29 21.72
C PRO A 60 -9.82 -0.04 20.85
N LEU A 61 -8.59 0.40 20.58
CA LEU A 61 -8.29 1.58 19.76
C LEU A 61 -7.77 1.21 18.37
N TYR A 62 -7.97 -0.03 17.94
CA TYR A 62 -7.41 -0.52 16.67
C TYR A 62 -8.34 -0.23 15.48
N ASN A 63 -7.75 -0.03 14.30
CA ASN A 63 -8.43 0.57 13.14
C ASN A 63 -9.33 -0.35 12.31
N ALA A 64 -9.08 -1.66 12.36
CA ALA A 64 -9.66 -2.65 11.44
C ALA A 64 -9.49 -4.06 12.02
N GLN A 65 -9.66 -5.15 11.27
CA GLN A 65 -9.22 -6.48 11.69
C GLN A 65 -8.20 -7.11 10.74
N ALA A 66 -7.89 -6.44 9.62
CA ALA A 66 -6.92 -6.86 8.63
C ALA A 66 -6.39 -5.64 7.85
N CYS A 67 -5.21 -5.75 7.23
CA CYS A 67 -4.65 -4.68 6.38
C CYS A 67 -5.58 -4.38 5.19
N ARG A 68 -6.14 -5.44 4.60
CA ARG A 68 -7.09 -5.36 3.48
C ARG A 68 -8.35 -4.56 3.79
N GLU A 69 -8.78 -4.43 5.06
CA GLU A 69 -10.00 -3.67 5.35
C GLU A 69 -9.91 -2.22 4.92
N CYS A 70 -8.70 -1.66 4.96
CA CYS A 70 -8.41 -0.33 4.47
C CYS A 70 -7.78 -0.39 3.07
N HIS A 71 -6.94 -1.37 2.76
CA HIS A 71 -6.12 -1.44 1.54
C HIS A 71 -6.60 -2.53 0.58
N GLN A 72 -7.76 -2.32 -0.03
CA GLN A 72 -8.36 -3.32 -0.95
C GLN A 72 -8.99 -2.73 -2.21
N ASN A 73 -8.72 -1.46 -2.53
CA ASN A 73 -9.31 -0.83 -3.72
C ASN A 73 -8.27 -0.65 -4.84
N PRO A 74 -8.43 -1.29 -6.01
CA PRO A 74 -9.49 -2.23 -6.40
C PRO A 74 -9.25 -3.69 -6.02
N THR A 75 -8.02 -4.05 -5.63
CA THR A 75 -7.64 -5.39 -5.15
C THR A 75 -6.90 -5.27 -3.82
N SER A 76 -6.67 -6.39 -3.14
CA SER A 76 -5.90 -6.40 -1.88
C SER A 76 -4.50 -5.83 -2.09
N GLY A 77 -4.02 -5.06 -1.11
CA GLY A 77 -2.81 -4.24 -1.20
C GLY A 77 -3.01 -2.91 -1.95
N GLY A 78 -4.22 -2.64 -2.43
CA GLY A 78 -4.56 -1.43 -3.18
C GLY A 78 -4.63 -0.16 -2.33
N ALA A 79 -5.09 0.92 -2.97
CA ALA A 79 -5.27 2.21 -2.32
C ALA A 79 -6.35 2.13 -1.24
N SER A 80 -6.20 2.96 -0.20
CA SER A 80 -7.23 3.10 0.81
C SER A 80 -8.29 4.12 0.43
N GLN A 81 -9.54 3.79 0.74
CA GLN A 81 -10.67 4.71 0.63
C GLN A 81 -11.08 5.29 2.00
N VAL A 82 -10.42 4.86 3.08
CA VAL A 82 -10.68 5.35 4.44
C VAL A 82 -9.53 6.22 4.91
N THR A 83 -9.85 7.26 5.68
CA THR A 83 -8.85 8.12 6.28
C THR A 83 -8.60 7.69 7.71
N GLU A 84 -7.33 7.64 8.11
CA GLU A 84 -6.98 7.43 9.50
C GLU A 84 -6.86 8.76 10.25
N LEU A 85 -7.47 8.85 11.43
CA LEU A 85 -7.22 9.95 12.34
C LEU A 85 -6.03 9.63 13.24
N ARG A 86 -5.06 10.55 13.25
CA ARG A 86 -3.96 10.53 14.23
C ARG A 86 -4.19 11.62 15.26
N VAL A 87 -4.45 11.19 16.49
CA VAL A 87 -4.60 12.06 17.64
C VAL A 87 -3.26 12.23 18.36
N GLY A 88 -3.07 13.40 18.94
CA GLY A 88 -1.89 13.77 19.69
C GLY A 88 -1.86 15.28 19.90
N HIS A 89 -0.75 15.78 20.43
CA HIS A 89 -0.57 17.21 20.67
C HIS A 89 0.86 17.63 20.37
N ARG A 90 1.09 18.94 20.26
CA ARG A 90 2.44 19.49 20.08
C ARG A 90 3.04 19.78 21.45
N GLY A 91 4.21 19.21 21.72
CA GLY A 91 4.95 19.42 22.96
C GLY A 91 5.61 20.80 23.04
N PRO A 92 6.20 21.14 24.20
CA PRO A 92 6.92 22.41 24.39
C PRO A 92 8.11 22.62 23.45
N ASP A 93 8.67 21.53 22.92
CA ASP A 93 9.75 21.50 21.92
C ASP A 93 9.23 21.62 20.47
N GLY A 94 7.92 21.79 20.28
CA GLY A 94 7.29 21.87 18.97
C GLY A 94 7.09 20.52 18.27
N ARG A 95 7.45 19.39 18.89
CA ARG A 95 7.32 18.05 18.29
C ARG A 95 5.94 17.47 18.56
N PHE A 96 5.43 16.66 17.63
CA PHE A 96 4.21 15.88 17.84
C PHE A 96 4.49 14.80 18.89
N GLN A 97 3.61 14.70 19.88
CA GLN A 97 3.64 13.71 20.94
C GLN A 97 2.37 12.86 20.87
N ASN A 98 2.58 11.54 20.92
CA ASN A 98 1.49 10.59 21.02
C ASN A 98 0.73 10.85 22.33
N PRO A 99 -0.61 10.75 22.32
CA PRO A 99 -1.41 10.90 23.52
C PRO A 99 -1.28 9.67 24.41
N ASP A 100 -1.49 9.90 25.71
CA ASP A 100 -1.87 8.85 26.64
C ASP A 100 -3.41 8.79 26.67
N ILE A 101 -3.97 7.70 26.17
CA ILE A 101 -5.42 7.54 26.01
C ILE A 101 -5.95 6.66 27.15
N PRO A 102 -6.69 7.24 28.12
CA PRO A 102 -7.36 6.45 29.13
C PRO A 102 -8.53 5.69 28.54
N ILE A 103 -8.58 4.40 28.80
CA ILE A 103 -9.70 3.49 28.49
C ILE A 103 -10.20 2.88 29.80
N ALA A 104 -11.23 2.02 29.77
CA ALA A 104 -11.69 1.30 30.97
C ALA A 104 -12.01 2.22 32.18
N ARG A 105 -12.57 3.41 31.94
CA ARG A 105 -12.81 4.42 33.00
C ARG A 105 -11.54 4.87 33.73
N GLY A 106 -10.39 4.82 33.06
CA GLY A 106 -9.09 5.30 33.56
C GLY A 106 -8.26 4.25 34.28
N THR A 107 -8.69 2.98 34.34
CA THR A 107 -7.87 1.91 34.92
C THR A 107 -6.75 1.45 34.00
N GLU A 108 -6.83 1.77 32.71
CA GLU A 108 -5.88 1.37 31.69
C GLU A 108 -5.51 2.58 30.82
N ILE A 109 -4.21 2.72 30.54
CA ILE A 109 -3.67 3.80 29.71
C ILE A 109 -2.96 3.19 28.49
N ILE A 110 -3.40 3.59 27.31
CA ILE A 110 -2.69 3.30 26.07
C ILE A 110 -1.75 4.46 25.78
N SER A 111 -0.45 4.21 25.84
CA SER A 111 0.60 5.17 25.51
C SER A 111 1.35 4.76 24.24
N GLY A 112 2.11 5.70 23.67
CA GLY A 112 2.99 5.42 22.54
C GLY A 112 2.30 5.15 21.20
N ARG A 113 0.96 5.32 21.11
CA ARG A 113 0.19 5.18 19.87
C ARG A 113 -0.56 6.47 19.56
N SER A 114 -0.61 6.86 18.29
CA SER A 114 -1.35 8.05 17.84
C SER A 114 -2.65 7.73 17.11
N LEU A 115 -2.86 6.46 16.76
CA LEU A 115 -3.91 6.07 15.83
C LEU A 115 -5.20 5.79 16.62
N VAL A 116 -6.27 6.53 16.30
CA VAL A 116 -7.60 6.32 16.84
C VAL A 116 -8.59 6.40 15.69
N ASN A 117 -9.42 5.38 15.54
CA ASN A 117 -10.26 5.21 14.36
C ASN A 117 -11.73 5.09 14.75
N ASP A 118 -12.60 5.61 13.89
CA ASP A 118 -14.06 5.57 14.06
C ASP A 118 -14.62 4.14 14.00
N ARG A 119 -13.92 3.24 13.32
CA ARG A 119 -14.19 1.80 13.26
C ARG A 119 -13.53 1.01 14.40
N ALA A 120 -12.96 1.70 15.39
CA ALA A 120 -12.41 1.03 16.55
C ALA A 120 -13.48 0.19 17.25
N ILE A 121 -13.18 -1.10 17.38
CA ILE A 121 -14.06 -2.01 18.09
C ILE A 121 -13.85 -1.71 19.57
N CYS A 122 -14.71 -0.87 20.12
CA CYS A 122 -14.98 -0.90 21.55
C CYS A 122 -15.94 -2.08 21.78
N PRO A 123 -15.50 -3.27 22.22
CA PRO A 123 -16.42 -4.09 22.97
C PRO A 123 -16.72 -3.28 24.22
N ASN A 124 -17.93 -2.74 24.33
CA ASN A 124 -18.45 -2.06 25.52
C ASN A 124 -18.44 -2.98 26.77
N ALA A 125 -17.83 -4.17 26.70
CA ALA A 125 -17.95 -5.31 27.59
C ALA A 125 -16.61 -6.04 27.87
N ALA A 126 -15.44 -5.55 27.43
CA ALA A 126 -14.15 -6.21 27.71
C ALA A 126 -13.14 -5.27 28.38
N PHE A 127 -13.59 -4.60 29.45
CA PHE A 127 -12.73 -3.93 30.43
C PHE A 127 -13.03 -4.51 31.81
#